data_AF-A0A939G8W0-F1
#
_entry.id   AF-A0A939G8W0-F1
#
_cell.length_a   1.000
_cell.length_b   1.000
_cell.length_c   1.000
_cell.angle_alpha   90.00
_cell.angle_beta   90.00
_cell.angle_gamma   90.00
#
_symmetry.space_group_name_H-M   'P 1'
#
loop_
_entity.id
_entity.type
_entity.pdbx_description
1 polymer ?
#
loop_
_entity_poly.entity_id
_entity_poly.type
_entity_poly.pdbx_seq_one_letter_code
_entity_poly.pdbx_strand_id
1 'polypeptide(L)'
;MDSAQQISHYALIISQYLAEHQDQETSGEEYRRLVIADRDNHHYQLVAMGWATPSRFVDTLLIHIQLKADGKVWLLENTTELHVAEDLVSRGIAREAIVLGFHPPQYRALTGYAVA
;
A
#
# COMPACT_ATOMS: atom_id res chain seq x y z
N MET A 1 -17.66 5.75 13.98
CA MET A 1 -18.19 4.99 12.83
C MET A 1 -18.26 3.54 13.25
N ASP A 2 -19.19 2.76 12.72
CA ASP A 2 -19.13 1.30 12.87
C ASP A 2 -17.78 0.79 12.30
N SER A 3 -17.16 -0.16 12.99
CA SER A 3 -15.87 -0.75 12.62
C SER A 3 -15.87 -1.28 11.17
N ALA A 4 -16.97 -1.90 10.73
CA ALA A 4 -17.13 -2.39 9.37
C ALA A 4 -17.17 -1.25 8.34
N GLN A 5 -17.80 -0.12 8.68
CA GLN A 5 -17.87 1.05 7.81
C GLN A 5 -16.50 1.72 7.68
N GLN A 6 -15.73 1.78 8.77
CA GLN A 6 -14.36 2.31 8.76
C GLN A 6 -13.43 1.46 7.89
N ILE A 7 -13.44 0.13 8.07
CA ILE A 7 -12.65 -0.79 7.25
C ILE A 7 -13.01 -0.63 5.76
N SER A 8 -14.30 -0.61 5.44
CA SER A 8 -14.76 -0.42 4.06
C SER A 8 -14.28 0.91 3.46
N HIS A 9 -14.31 1.98 4.27
CA HIS A 9 -13.81 3.30 3.86
C HIS A 9 -12.29 3.30 3.62
N TYR A 10 -11.51 2.71 4.53
CA TYR A 10 -10.06 2.63 4.38
C TYR A 10 -9.64 1.72 3.23
N ALA A 11 -10.31 0.59 3.03
CA ALA A 11 -10.10 -0.29 1.88
C ALA A 11 -10.31 0.45 0.55
N LEU A 12 -11.33 1.31 0.47
CA LEU A 12 -11.57 2.15 -0.71
C LEU A 12 -10.43 3.16 -0.93
N ILE A 13 -10.02 3.88 0.12
CA ILE A 13 -8.90 4.85 0.04
C ILE A 13 -7.62 4.16 -0.43
N ILE A 14 -7.25 3.03 0.18
CA ILE A 14 -6.04 2.28 -0.15
C ILE A 14 -6.10 1.78 -1.60
N SER A 15 -7.24 1.21 -2.02
CA SER A 15 -7.41 0.71 -3.39
C SER A 15 -7.29 1.84 -4.42
N GLN A 16 -7.90 2.99 -4.15
CA GLN A 16 -7.81 4.17 -5.03
C GLN A 16 -6.37 4.71 -5.09
N TYR A 17 -5.72 4.84 -3.94
CA TYR A 17 -4.34 5.29 -3.86
C TYR A 17 -3.41 4.41 -4.71
N LEU A 18 -3.46 3.08 -4.57
CA LEU A 18 -2.60 2.20 -5.37
C LEU A 18 -2.96 2.23 -6.86
N ALA A 19 -4.25 2.32 -7.20
CA ALA A 19 -4.71 2.38 -8.59
C ALA A 19 -4.19 3.63 -9.34
N GLU A 20 -4.02 4.76 -8.64
CA GLU A 20 -3.42 5.98 -9.21
C GLU A 20 -1.95 5.81 -9.60
N HIS A 21 -1.26 4.83 -9.00
CA HIS A 21 0.14 4.51 -9.27
C HIS A 21 0.32 3.30 -10.18
N GLN A 22 -0.79 2.69 -10.61
CA GLN A 22 -0.80 1.61 -11.59
C GLN A 22 -0.57 2.18 -13.00
N ASP A 23 0.20 1.46 -13.81
CA ASP A 23 0.31 1.82 -15.22
C ASP A 23 -0.95 1.40 -15.98
N GLN A 24 -1.29 2.17 -17.02
CA GLN A 24 -2.38 1.80 -17.92
C GLN A 24 -1.94 0.66 -18.82
N GLU A 25 -2.86 -0.23 -19.18
CA GLU A 25 -2.57 -1.27 -20.16
C GLU A 25 -2.45 -0.65 -21.55
N THR A 26 -1.21 -0.56 -22.04
CA THR A 26 -0.92 -0.15 -23.41
C THR A 26 -0.37 -1.33 -24.21
N SER A 27 -0.66 -1.35 -25.52
CA SER A 27 -0.21 -2.42 -26.40
C SER A 27 1.32 -2.41 -26.55
N GLY A 28 1.95 -3.54 -26.27
CA GLY A 28 3.39 -3.75 -26.48
C GLY A 28 4.30 -3.47 -25.28
N GLU A 29 3.78 -2.96 -24.17
CA GLU A 29 4.55 -2.83 -22.92
C GLU A 29 4.55 -4.15 -22.14
N GLU A 30 5.72 -4.74 -21.99
CA GLU A 30 5.90 -5.96 -21.19
C GLU A 30 6.23 -5.68 -19.73
N TYR A 31 6.76 -4.50 -19.38
CA TYR A 31 7.05 -4.08 -18.01
C TYR A 31 6.02 -3.05 -17.54
N ARG A 32 5.37 -3.30 -16.39
CA ARG A 32 4.34 -2.42 -15.83
C ARG A 32 4.27 -2.48 -14.31
N ARG A 33 3.75 -1.42 -13.71
CA ARG A 33 3.25 -1.41 -12.33
C ARG A 33 1.80 -1.89 -12.29
N LEU A 34 1.52 -2.88 -11.46
CA LEU A 34 0.24 -3.56 -11.34
C LEU A 34 -0.24 -3.54 -9.88
N VAL A 35 -1.54 -3.45 -9.68
CA VAL A 35 -2.15 -3.64 -8.36
C VAL A 35 -2.58 -5.09 -8.18
N ILE A 36 -2.13 -5.71 -7.10
CA ILE A 36 -2.63 -7.02 -6.64
C ILE A 36 -3.36 -6.79 -5.33
N ALA A 37 -4.68 -6.98 -5.32
CA ALA A 37 -5.53 -6.74 -4.17
C ALA A 37 -6.31 -8.00 -3.77
N ASP A 38 -5.94 -8.57 -2.63
CA ASP A 38 -6.75 -9.56 -1.93
C ASP A 38 -7.73 -8.80 -1.01
N ARG A 39 -8.96 -8.65 -1.49
CA ARG A 39 -10.01 -7.90 -0.78
C ARG A 39 -10.63 -8.68 0.37
N ASP A 40 -10.55 -10.00 0.34
CA ASP A 40 -11.12 -10.86 1.38
C ASP A 40 -10.20 -10.91 2.61
N ASN A 41 -8.88 -10.93 2.39
CA ASN A 41 -7.87 -10.92 3.45
C ASN A 41 -7.23 -9.54 3.67
N HIS A 42 -7.71 -8.51 2.98
CA HIS A 42 -7.29 -7.11 3.14
C HIS A 42 -5.79 -6.84 2.91
N HIS A 43 -5.22 -7.46 1.87
CA HIS A 43 -3.86 -7.18 1.41
C HIS A 43 -3.87 -6.47 0.07
N TYR A 44 -3.12 -5.37 -0.01
CA TYR A 44 -3.07 -4.50 -1.18
C TYR A 44 -1.61 -4.25 -1.54
N GLN A 45 -1.23 -4.59 -2.76
CA GLN A 45 0.15 -4.50 -3.24
C GLN A 45 0.22 -3.72 -4.53
N LEU A 46 1.27 -2.91 -4.67
CA LEU A 46 1.74 -2.41 -5.94
C LEU A 46 3.02 -3.17 -6.29
N VAL A 47 3.03 -3.83 -7.44
CA VAL A 47 4.19 -4.60 -7.92
C VAL A 47 4.66 -4.04 -9.26
N ALA A 48 5.95 -4.06 -9.51
CA ALA A 48 6.52 -3.87 -10.84
C ALA A 48 6.86 -5.24 -11.42
N MET A 49 6.32 -5.56 -12.59
CA MET A 49 6.48 -6.87 -13.21
C MET A 49 6.71 -6.77 -14.71
N GLY A 50 7.62 -7.60 -15.23
CA GLY A 50 7.81 -7.86 -16.65
C GLY A 50 9.17 -7.44 -17.22
N TRP A 51 9.32 -7.51 -18.55
CA TRP A 51 10.60 -7.25 -19.23
C TRP A 51 10.87 -5.75 -19.37
N ALA A 52 11.70 -5.19 -18.48
CA ALA A 52 12.09 -3.79 -18.53
C ALA A 52 13.10 -3.48 -19.64
N THR A 53 13.81 -4.50 -20.11
CA THR A 53 14.66 -4.50 -21.31
C THR A 53 14.62 -5.90 -21.94
N PRO A 54 15.09 -6.11 -23.18
CA PRO A 54 15.11 -7.43 -23.81
C PRO A 54 15.88 -8.52 -23.04
N SER A 55 16.71 -8.16 -22.05
CA SER A 55 17.52 -9.09 -21.25
C SER A 55 17.31 -8.97 -19.73
N ARG A 56 16.35 -8.15 -19.28
CA ARG A 56 16.07 -7.95 -17.85
C ARG A 56 14.58 -8.06 -17.54
N PHE A 57 14.22 -9.18 -16.91
CA PHE A 57 12.92 -9.35 -16.26
C PHE A 57 12.93 -8.71 -14.87
N VAL A 58 11.84 -8.06 -14.51
CA VAL A 58 11.61 -7.45 -13.19
C VAL A 58 10.40 -8.13 -12.57
N ASP A 59 10.52 -8.48 -11.29
CA ASP A 59 9.42 -8.92 -10.43
C ASP A 59 9.72 -8.39 -9.04
N THR A 60 9.05 -7.31 -8.64
CA THR A 60 9.41 -6.57 -7.44
C THR A 60 8.18 -5.98 -6.77
N LEU A 61 8.03 -6.24 -5.47
CA LEU A 61 7.07 -5.59 -4.60
C LEU A 61 7.51 -4.15 -4.33
N LEU A 62 6.69 -3.18 -4.70
CA LEU A 62 6.99 -1.76 -4.49
C LEU A 62 6.35 -1.22 -3.21
N ILE A 63 5.07 -1.56 -2.99
CA ILE A 63 4.29 -1.12 -1.82
C ILE A 63 3.47 -2.30 -1.34
N HIS A 64 3.44 -2.55 -0.04
CA HIS A 64 2.53 -3.51 0.58
C HIS A 64 1.80 -2.87 1.75
N ILE A 65 0.46 -2.85 1.65
CA ILE A 65 -0.42 -2.39 2.71
C ILE A 65 -1.32 -3.55 3.14
N GLN A 66 -1.44 -3.74 4.46
CA GLN A 66 -2.43 -4.64 5.07
C GLN A 66 -3.40 -3.81 5.91
N LEU A 67 -4.70 -3.98 5.69
CA LEU A 67 -5.73 -3.41 6.57
C LEU A 67 -6.20 -4.48 7.56
N LYS A 68 -5.98 -4.26 8.85
CA LYS A 68 -6.33 -5.20 9.91
C LYS A 68 -7.77 -5.03 10.38
N ALA A 69 -8.30 -6.07 11.03
CA ALA A 69 -9.67 -6.12 11.54
C ALA A 69 -9.97 -5.08 12.64
N ASP A 70 -8.94 -4.54 13.29
CA ASP A 70 -9.04 -3.42 14.24
C ASP A 70 -9.03 -2.05 13.56
N GLY A 71 -9.03 -2.01 12.22
CA GLY A 71 -9.01 -0.79 11.42
C GLY A 71 -7.62 -0.19 11.23
N LYS A 72 -6.54 -0.88 11.65
CA LYS A 72 -5.17 -0.41 11.47
C LYS A 72 -4.65 -0.68 10.06
N VAL A 73 -4.03 0.33 9.48
CA VAL A 73 -3.42 0.30 8.15
C VAL A 73 -1.92 0.09 8.31
N TRP A 74 -1.46 -1.12 8.07
CA TRP A 74 -0.07 -1.50 8.19
C TRP A 74 0.63 -1.32 6.84
N LEU A 75 1.55 -0.35 6.76
CA LEU A 75 2.48 -0.20 5.65
C LEU A 75 3.67 -1.13 5.88
N LEU A 76 3.69 -2.27 5.17
CA LEU A 76 4.65 -3.36 5.36
C LEU A 76 5.88 -3.22 4.48
N GLU A 77 5.75 -2.55 3.33
CA GLU A 77 6.85 -2.28 2.39
C GLU A 77 6.59 -0.98 1.65
N ASN A 78 7.66 -0.22 1.38
CA ASN A 78 7.68 0.93 0.48
C ASN A 78 9.09 1.12 -0.07
N THR A 79 9.37 0.55 -1.24
CA THR A 79 10.65 0.71 -1.94
C THR A 79 10.60 1.83 -2.98
N THR A 80 9.70 2.80 -2.80
CA THR A 80 9.50 3.93 -3.70
C THR A 80 9.86 5.25 -3.01
N GLU A 81 9.99 6.32 -3.78
CA GLU A 81 10.16 7.68 -3.24
C GLU A 81 8.83 8.32 -2.79
N LEU A 82 7.73 7.55 -2.78
CA LEU A 82 6.41 8.05 -2.38
C LEU A 82 6.30 8.14 -0.86
N HIS A 83 5.65 9.20 -0.39
CA HIS A 83 5.34 9.40 1.02
C HIS A 83 4.03 8.70 1.40
N VAL A 84 3.94 7.38 1.14
CA VAL A 84 2.70 6.58 1.22
C VAL A 84 1.88 6.86 2.49
N ALA A 85 2.51 6.85 3.66
CA ALA A 85 1.81 7.09 4.92
C ALA A 85 1.21 8.50 5.01
N GLU A 86 1.90 9.52 4.51
CA GLU A 86 1.40 10.90 4.48
C GLU A 86 0.30 11.08 3.42
N ASP A 87 0.45 10.45 2.25
CA ASP A 87 -0.56 10.46 1.20
C ASP A 87 -1.89 9.87 1.71
N LEU A 88 -1.82 8.77 2.46
CA LEU A 88 -2.99 8.16 3.11
C LEU A 88 -3.60 9.07 4.19
N VAL A 89 -2.78 9.81 4.94
CA VAL A 89 -3.26 10.83 5.89
C VAL A 89 -4.02 11.93 5.17
N SER A 90 -3.48 12.45 4.07
CA SER A 90 -4.12 13.50 3.27
C SER A 90 -5.48 13.09 2.70
N ARG A 91 -5.71 11.77 2.55
CA ARG A 91 -6.97 11.18 2.07
C ARG A 91 -7.98 10.86 3.19
N GLY A 92 -7.64 11.16 4.44
CA GLY A 92 -8.55 11.05 5.58
C GLY A 92 -8.33 9.81 6.47
N ILE A 93 -7.26 9.04 6.27
CA ILE A 93 -6.88 8.00 7.24
C ILE A 93 -6.16 8.69 8.41
N ALA A 94 -6.63 8.49 9.63
CA ALA A 94 -5.99 9.10 10.79
C ALA A 94 -4.54 8.61 10.93
N ARG A 95 -3.62 9.50 11.34
CA ARG A 95 -2.20 9.15 11.54
C ARG A 95 -2.05 8.01 12.56
N GLU A 96 -2.91 8.02 13.58
CA GLU A 96 -3.01 7.03 14.66
C GLU A 96 -3.67 5.71 14.20
N ALA A 97 -4.16 5.63 12.98
CA ALA A 97 -4.64 4.40 12.36
C ALA A 97 -3.57 3.72 11.49
N ILE A 98 -2.47 4.41 11.16
CA ILE A 98 -1.41 3.87 10.30
C ILE A 98 -0.28 3.32 11.16
N VAL A 99 0.26 2.16 10.79
CA VAL A 99 1.45 1.54 11.40
C VAL A 99 2.53 1.41 10.33
N LEU A 100 3.72 1.94 10.59
CA LEU A 100 4.89 1.70 9.76
C LEU A 100 5.48 0.32 10.12
N GLY A 101 4.92 -0.72 9.49
CA GLY A 101 5.19 -2.12 9.80
C GLY A 101 6.62 -2.56 9.49
N PHE A 102 7.25 -1.95 8.49
CA PHE A 102 8.66 -2.18 8.15
C PHE A 102 9.65 -1.68 9.21
N HIS A 103 9.23 -0.77 10.10
CA HIS A 103 10.05 -0.39 11.25
C HIS A 103 9.98 -1.44 12.35
N PRO A 104 11.13 -1.79 12.99
CA PRO A 104 11.14 -2.66 14.15
C PRO A 104 10.23 -2.12 15.27
N PRO A 105 9.52 -2.98 16.01
CA PRO A 105 8.50 -2.56 16.99
C PRO A 105 8.98 -1.48 17.97
N GLN A 106 10.22 -1.57 18.46
CA GLN A 106 10.78 -0.62 19.41
C GLN A 106 10.99 0.80 18.86
N TYR A 107 11.03 0.97 17.53
CA TYR A 107 11.24 2.28 16.90
C TYR A 107 9.92 2.96 16.49
N ARG A 108 8.80 2.23 16.43
CA ARG A 108 7.53 2.77 15.92
C ARG A 108 7.01 3.95 16.76
N ALA A 109 7.24 3.93 18.07
CA ALA A 109 6.86 5.02 18.97
C ALA A 109 7.54 6.36 18.62
N LEU A 110 8.65 6.34 17.87
CA LEU A 110 9.39 7.54 17.45
C LEU A 110 8.89 8.10 16.11
N THR A 111 7.99 7.40 15.43
CA THR A 111 7.58 7.74 14.04
C THR A 111 6.43 8.75 13.98
N GLY A 112 5.72 8.97 15.09
CA GLY A 112 4.49 9.77 15.12
C GLY A 112 3.26 9.05 14.55
N TYR A 113 3.39 7.79 14.11
CA TYR A 113 2.29 6.90 13.70
C TYR A 113 1.95 5.90 14.83
N ALA A 114 0.98 5.02 14.60
CA ALA A 114 0.64 3.98 15.56
C ALA A 114 1.74 2.90 15.70
N VAL A 115 1.80 2.30 16.89
CA VAL A 115 2.78 1.25 17.23
C VAL A 115 2.30 -0.16 16.83
N ALA A 116 0.98 -0.36 16.79
CA ALA A 116 0.28 -1.58 16.41
C ALA A 116 -1.13 -1.26 15.88
#